data_AF-A0A4Q3C6P3-F1
#
_entry.id   AF-A0A4Q3C6P3-F1
#
_cell.length_a   1.000
_cell.length_b   1.000
_cell.length_c   1.000
_cell.angle_alpha   90.00
_cell.angle_beta   90.00
_cell.angle_gamma   90.00
#
_symmetry.space_group_name_H-M   'P 1'
#
loop_
_entity.id
_entity.type
_entity.pdbx_description
1 polymer ?
#
loop_
_entity_poly.entity_id
_entity_poly.type
_entity_poly.pdbx_seq_one_letter_code
_entity_poly.pdbx_strand_id
1 'polypeptide(L)'
;MIQAFFLSLGQLLDGRVAMVFLKSLLVTLVLFVALGFGLYYGVHWATARWMGGYSGPFADIAVIVILLFAHWLLFRAIAIGVIGIFADEVVAAVEAKHYPGAHASARDVPLGRSISMGLGSGIRIILVNLALSPIYIMLLVTGVGTAIAFFVVNSWLLGRDLGDMVAARHMKYR
;
A
#
# COMPACT_ATOMS: atom_id res chain seq x y z
N MET A 1 -21.67 -0.21 -10.01
CA MET A 1 -20.53 -0.36 -9.07
C MET A 1 -20.72 -1.52 -8.11
N ILE A 2 -21.83 -1.63 -7.39
CA ILE A 2 -22.09 -2.73 -6.42
C ILE A 2 -22.03 -4.12 -7.08
N GLN A 3 -22.63 -4.29 -8.27
CA GLN A 3 -22.57 -5.57 -8.98
C GLN A 3 -21.15 -5.97 -9.41
N ALA A 4 -20.32 -5.00 -9.82
CA ALA A 4 -18.92 -5.24 -10.18
C ALA A 4 -18.08 -5.64 -8.95
N PHE A 5 -18.42 -5.09 -7.77
CA PHE A 5 -17.80 -5.48 -6.50
C PHE A 5 -18.11 -6.94 -6.12
N PHE A 6 -19.35 -7.39 -6.29
CA PHE A 6 -19.69 -8.80 -6.03
C PHE A 6 -19.06 -9.76 -7.04
N LEU A 7 -18.95 -9.34 -8.32
CA LEU A 7 -18.24 -10.11 -9.34
C LEU A 7 -16.75 -10.24 -9.00
N SER A 8 -16.09 -9.16 -8.56
CA SER A 8 -14.69 -9.21 -8.16
C SER A 8 -14.47 -10.06 -6.91
N LEU A 9 -15.40 -10.01 -5.93
CA LEU A 9 -15.35 -10.89 -4.75
C LEU A 9 -15.40 -12.36 -5.14
N GLY A 10 -16.31 -12.74 -6.05
CA GLY A 10 -16.38 -14.11 -6.57
C GLY A 10 -15.15 -14.51 -7.38
N GLN A 11 -14.47 -13.55 -7.99
CA GLN A 11 -13.24 -13.78 -8.76
C GLN A 11 -11.99 -13.95 -7.88
N LEU A 12 -11.99 -13.49 -6.63
CA LEU A 12 -10.82 -13.66 -5.74
C LEU A 12 -10.39 -15.12 -5.59
N LEU A 13 -11.34 -16.06 -5.69
CA LEU A 13 -11.10 -17.50 -5.63
C LEU A 13 -10.78 -18.16 -6.97
N ASP A 14 -10.77 -17.39 -8.07
CA ASP A 14 -10.38 -17.89 -9.38
C ASP A 14 -8.87 -18.14 -9.43
N GLY A 15 -8.44 -19.22 -10.09
CA GLY A 15 -7.06 -19.68 -10.10
C GLY A 15 -6.06 -18.63 -10.57
N ARG A 16 -6.44 -17.75 -11.51
CA ARG A 16 -5.57 -16.66 -11.97
C ARG A 16 -5.36 -15.58 -10.89
N VAL A 17 -6.43 -15.05 -10.29
CA VAL A 17 -6.34 -14.00 -9.26
C VAL A 17 -5.73 -14.55 -7.97
N ALA A 18 -6.10 -15.77 -7.59
CA ALA A 18 -5.51 -16.47 -6.45
C ALA A 18 -4.00 -16.70 -6.64
N MET A 19 -3.54 -16.98 -7.86
CA MET A 19 -2.11 -17.10 -8.14
C MET A 19 -1.38 -15.77 -8.00
N VAL A 20 -1.95 -14.65 -8.48
CA VAL A 20 -1.37 -13.32 -8.27
C VAL A 20 -1.32 -12.97 -6.78
N PHE A 21 -2.38 -13.28 -6.04
CA PHE A 21 -2.42 -13.12 -4.59
C PHE A 21 -1.35 -13.97 -3.90
N LEU A 22 -1.18 -15.24 -4.29
CA LEU A 22 -0.17 -16.11 -3.71
C LEU A 22 1.25 -15.62 -4.02
N LYS A 23 1.51 -15.20 -5.27
CA LYS A 23 2.79 -14.58 -5.66
C LYS A 23 3.09 -13.34 -4.82
N SER A 24 2.13 -12.42 -4.70
CA SER A 24 2.32 -11.18 -3.95
C SER A 24 2.51 -11.45 -2.45
N LEU A 25 1.79 -12.44 -1.89
CA LEU A 25 1.97 -12.89 -0.52
C LEU A 25 3.35 -13.50 -0.29
N LEU A 26 3.81 -14.39 -1.17
CA LEU A 26 5.15 -15.00 -1.08
C LEU A 26 6.24 -13.94 -1.19
N VAL A 27 6.14 -13.00 -2.15
CA VAL A 27 7.09 -11.90 -2.29
C VAL A 27 7.09 -11.02 -1.04
N THR A 28 5.91 -10.70 -0.49
CA THR A 28 5.78 -9.94 0.76
C THR A 28 6.49 -10.65 1.91
N LEU A 29 6.26 -11.96 2.08
CA LEU A 29 6.89 -12.75 3.12
C LEU A 29 8.42 -12.80 2.96
N VAL A 30 8.91 -13.03 1.74
CA VAL A 30 10.35 -13.04 1.44
C VAL A 30 10.98 -11.68 1.75
N LEU A 31 10.35 -10.58 1.34
CA LEU A 31 10.82 -9.23 1.65
C LEU A 31 10.80 -8.96 3.16
N PHE A 32 9.76 -9.42 3.86
CA PHE A 32 9.67 -9.28 5.30
C PHE A 32 10.76 -10.01 6.05
N VAL A 33 11.05 -11.25 5.66
CA VAL A 33 12.12 -12.04 6.24
C VAL A 33 13.46 -11.38 5.93
N ALA A 34 13.75 -11.08 4.66
CA ALA A 34 15.03 -10.53 4.25
C ALA A 34 15.30 -9.15 4.87
N LEU A 35 14.35 -8.22 4.75
CA LEU A 35 14.51 -6.86 5.27
C LEU A 35 14.33 -6.80 6.79
N GLY A 36 13.50 -7.66 7.38
CA GLY A 36 13.33 -7.76 8.83
C GLY A 36 14.60 -8.24 9.52
N PHE A 37 15.24 -9.28 9.00
CA PHE A 37 16.57 -9.70 9.47
C PHE A 37 17.60 -8.59 9.27
N GLY A 38 17.64 -7.97 8.09
CA GLY A 38 18.54 -6.84 7.81
C GLY A 38 18.35 -5.68 8.79
N LEU A 39 17.10 -5.35 9.12
CA LEU A 39 16.76 -4.31 10.08
C LEU A 39 17.18 -4.69 11.50
N TYR A 40 16.91 -5.92 11.94
CA TYR A 40 17.31 -6.42 13.26
C TYR A 40 18.84 -6.33 13.42
N TYR A 41 19.60 -6.92 12.52
CA TYR A 41 21.07 -6.89 12.57
C TYR A 41 21.61 -5.45 12.42
N GLY A 42 21.00 -4.64 11.56
CA GLY A 42 21.38 -3.24 11.37
C GLY A 42 21.21 -2.41 12.64
N VAL A 43 20.08 -2.57 13.34
CA VAL A 43 19.83 -1.91 14.62
C VAL A 43 20.80 -2.41 15.68
N HIS A 44 20.99 -3.73 15.83
CA HIS A 44 21.95 -4.29 16.78
C HIS A 44 23.39 -3.83 16.54
N TRP A 45 23.83 -3.79 15.28
CA TRP A 45 25.15 -3.29 14.92
C TRP A 45 25.30 -1.79 15.26
N ALA A 46 24.29 -0.99 14.92
CA ALA A 46 24.29 0.44 15.22
C ALA A 46 24.31 0.69 16.74
N THR A 47 23.46 0.00 17.52
CA THR A 47 23.42 0.20 18.97
C THR A 47 24.73 -0.22 19.63
N ALA A 48 25.34 -1.34 19.22
CA ALA A 48 26.66 -1.74 19.71
C ALA A 48 27.73 -0.68 19.40
N ARG A 49 27.71 -0.09 18.20
CA ARG A 49 28.69 0.90 17.75
C ARG A 49 28.56 2.26 18.43
N TRP A 50 27.33 2.71 18.68
CA TRP A 50 27.02 4.06 19.17
C TRP A 50 26.81 4.12 20.68
N MET A 51 26.27 3.06 21.30
CA MET A 51 26.05 2.99 22.76
C MET A 51 27.17 2.24 23.50
N GLY A 52 28.16 1.67 22.80
CA GLY A 52 29.32 1.04 23.43
C GLY A 52 28.97 -0.14 24.35
N GLY A 53 27.83 -0.79 24.13
CA GLY A 53 27.34 -1.88 24.99
C GLY A 53 26.60 -1.44 26.25
N TYR A 54 26.19 -0.17 26.35
CA TYR A 54 25.37 0.32 27.47
C TYR A 54 24.06 -0.49 27.55
N SER A 55 23.99 -1.38 28.54
CA SER A 55 22.83 -2.23 28.82
C SER A 55 22.11 -1.70 30.05
N GLY A 56 20.91 -1.18 29.87
CA GLY A 56 20.07 -0.71 30.96
C GLY A 56 18.61 -0.57 30.52
N PRO A 57 17.65 -0.54 31.46
CA PRO A 57 16.23 -0.64 31.15
C PRO A 57 15.76 0.43 30.14
N PHE A 58 16.28 1.65 30.24
CA PHE A 58 15.94 2.74 29.31
C PHE A 58 16.49 2.53 27.90
N ALA A 59 17.69 1.93 27.78
CA ALA A 59 18.27 1.59 26.48
C ALA A 59 17.48 0.47 25.80
N ASP A 60 17.09 -0.56 26.55
CA ASP A 60 16.28 -1.67 26.04
C ASP A 60 14.91 -1.19 25.55
N ILE A 61 14.24 -0.33 26.34
CA ILE A 61 12.97 0.30 25.94
C ILE A 61 13.17 1.12 24.66
N ALA A 62 14.21 1.93 24.57
CA ALA A 62 14.48 2.74 23.38
C ALA A 62 14.69 1.87 22.14
N VAL A 63 15.43 0.76 22.25
CA VAL A 63 15.65 -0.19 21.15
C VAL A 63 14.35 -0.85 20.72
N ILE A 64 13.51 -1.28 21.65
CA ILE A 64 12.19 -1.86 21.36
C ILE A 64 11.33 -0.86 20.60
N VAL A 65 11.26 0.39 21.07
CA VAL A 65 10.49 1.46 20.42
C VAL A 65 11.01 1.71 19.00
N ILE A 66 12.34 1.83 18.81
CA ILE A 66 12.95 2.01 17.49
C ILE A 66 12.60 0.85 16.57
N LEU A 67 12.72 -0.40 17.03
CA LEU A 67 12.40 -1.57 16.24
C LEU A 67 10.92 -1.65 15.86
N LEU A 68 10.02 -1.29 16.77
CA LEU A 68 8.58 -1.25 16.50
C LEU A 68 8.24 -0.21 15.41
N PHE A 69 8.76 1.01 15.55
CA PHE A 69 8.56 2.06 14.54
C PHE A 69 9.19 1.68 13.19
N ALA A 70 10.40 1.11 13.21
CA ALA A 70 11.08 0.69 12.00
C ALA A 70 10.36 -0.47 11.30
N HIS A 71 9.85 -1.46 12.04
CA HIS A 71 9.03 -2.54 11.48
C HIS A 71 7.71 -2.02 10.92
N TRP A 72 7.08 -1.07 11.61
CA TRP A 72 5.85 -0.45 11.13
C TRP A 72 6.06 0.30 9.80
N LEU A 73 7.17 1.05 9.69
CA LEU A 73 7.53 1.73 8.45
C LEU A 73 7.93 0.74 7.36
N LEU A 74 8.67 -0.31 7.71
CA LEU A 74 9.07 -1.38 6.79
C LEU A 74 7.85 -2.08 6.20
N PHE A 75 6.85 -2.40 7.03
CA PHE A 75 5.57 -2.95 6.58
C PHE A 75 4.91 -2.05 5.54
N ARG A 76 4.82 -0.74 5.81
CA ARG A 76 4.23 0.23 4.89
C ARG A 76 4.99 0.30 3.57
N ALA A 77 6.32 0.34 3.62
CA ALA A 77 7.16 0.40 2.43
C ALA A 77 7.02 -0.86 1.56
N ILE A 78 7.05 -2.05 2.18
CA ILE A 78 6.85 -3.32 1.48
C ILE A 78 5.46 -3.36 0.84
N ALA A 79 4.41 -3.00 1.59
CA ALA A 79 3.04 -2.99 1.08
C ALA A 79 2.89 -2.08 -0.16
N ILE A 80 3.43 -0.86 -0.10
CA ILE A 80 3.38 0.08 -1.24
C ILE A 80 4.13 -0.51 -2.46
N GLY A 81 5.33 -1.06 -2.25
CA GLY A 81 6.11 -1.68 -3.32
C GLY A 81 5.40 -2.87 -3.97
N VAL A 82 4.87 -3.78 -3.15
CA VAL A 82 4.14 -4.97 -3.63
C VAL A 82 2.87 -4.57 -4.37
N ILE A 83 2.08 -3.61 -3.85
CA ILE A 83 0.92 -3.08 -4.56
C ILE A 83 1.35 -2.50 -5.91
N GLY A 84 2.41 -1.68 -5.95
CA GLY A 84 2.89 -1.07 -7.19
C GLY A 84 3.32 -2.08 -8.26
N ILE A 85 3.85 -3.23 -7.86
CA ILE A 85 4.31 -4.29 -8.77
C ILE A 85 3.14 -5.15 -9.27
N PHE A 86 2.25 -5.58 -8.37
CA PHE A 86 1.24 -6.60 -8.68
C PHE A 86 -0.12 -6.04 -9.09
N ALA A 87 -0.40 -4.76 -8.84
CA ALA A 87 -1.74 -4.24 -9.06
C ALA A 87 -2.15 -4.21 -10.55
N ASP A 88 -1.21 -4.03 -11.49
CA ASP A 88 -1.51 -4.15 -12.92
C ASP A 88 -1.82 -5.60 -13.34
N GLU A 89 -1.11 -6.60 -12.80
CA GLU A 89 -1.37 -8.02 -13.05
C GLU A 89 -2.78 -8.43 -12.56
N VAL A 90 -3.22 -7.88 -11.42
CA VAL A 90 -4.58 -8.08 -10.92
C VAL A 90 -5.62 -7.48 -11.87
N VAL A 91 -5.42 -6.24 -12.34
CA VAL A 91 -6.34 -5.58 -13.28
C VAL A 91 -6.42 -6.38 -14.59
N ALA A 92 -5.29 -6.82 -15.14
CA ALA A 92 -5.25 -7.64 -16.35
C ALA A 92 -6.03 -8.96 -16.17
N ALA A 93 -5.87 -9.63 -15.02
CA ALA A 93 -6.59 -10.87 -14.72
C ALA A 93 -8.11 -10.66 -14.63
N VAL A 94 -8.56 -9.52 -14.08
CA VAL A 94 -9.99 -9.16 -14.02
C VAL A 94 -10.53 -8.84 -15.41
N GLU A 95 -9.82 -8.01 -16.18
CA GLU A 95 -10.21 -7.62 -17.54
C GLU A 95 -10.31 -8.83 -18.47
N ALA A 96 -9.35 -9.76 -18.41
CA ALA A 96 -9.33 -10.96 -19.25
C ALA A 96 -10.57 -11.85 -19.07
N LYS A 97 -11.17 -11.86 -17.87
CA LYS A 97 -12.32 -12.70 -17.54
C LYS A 97 -13.66 -12.00 -17.78
N HIS A 98 -13.80 -10.77 -17.29
CA HIS A 98 -15.09 -10.08 -17.28
C HIS A 98 -15.25 -9.07 -18.42
N TYR A 99 -14.15 -8.62 -19.03
CA TYR A 99 -14.14 -7.55 -20.04
C TYR A 99 -13.19 -7.87 -21.21
N PRO A 100 -13.37 -9.00 -21.93
CA PRO A 100 -12.43 -9.44 -22.97
C PRO A 100 -12.25 -8.43 -24.11
N GLY A 101 -13.29 -7.67 -24.45
CA GLY A 101 -13.21 -6.60 -25.45
C GLY A 101 -12.32 -5.43 -24.99
N ALA A 102 -12.37 -5.05 -23.71
CA ALA A 102 -11.53 -4.00 -23.15
C ALA A 102 -10.08 -4.49 -22.99
N HIS A 103 -9.87 -5.74 -22.60
CA HIS A 103 -8.55 -6.36 -22.52
C HIS A 103 -7.83 -6.36 -23.87
N ALA A 104 -8.55 -6.61 -24.98
CA ALA A 104 -7.95 -6.61 -26.32
C ALA A 104 -7.43 -5.23 -26.76
N SER A 105 -8.01 -4.14 -26.23
CA SER A 105 -7.56 -2.77 -26.47
C SER A 105 -6.63 -2.21 -25.39
N ALA A 106 -6.38 -2.97 -24.32
CA ALA A 106 -5.58 -2.53 -23.19
C ALA A 106 -4.12 -2.35 -23.60
N ARG A 107 -3.46 -1.35 -23.01
CA ARG A 107 -2.04 -1.08 -23.17
C ARG A 107 -1.29 -1.42 -21.90
N ASP A 108 -0.09 -1.99 -22.06
CA ASP A 108 0.82 -2.20 -20.95
C ASP A 108 1.24 -0.86 -20.36
N VAL A 109 1.10 -0.71 -19.04
CA VAL A 109 1.51 0.49 -18.32
C VAL A 109 3.02 0.38 -18.03
N PRO A 110 3.87 1.29 -18.54
CA PRO A 110 5.30 1.24 -18.28
C PRO A 110 5.60 1.39 -16.77
N LEU A 111 6.61 0.68 -16.25
CA LEU A 111 7.02 0.76 -14.84
C LEU A 111 7.21 2.19 -14.34
N GLY A 112 7.87 3.06 -15.12
CA GLY A 112 8.06 4.47 -14.76
C GLY A 112 6.75 5.23 -14.58
N ARG A 113 5.71 4.88 -15.35
CA ARG A 113 4.38 5.47 -15.21
C ARG A 113 3.69 4.95 -13.94
N SER A 114 3.77 3.66 -13.66
CA SER A 114 3.25 3.07 -12.41
C SER A 114 3.87 3.72 -11.17
N ILE A 115 5.19 3.98 -11.19
CA ILE A 115 5.88 4.70 -10.13
C ILE A 115 5.36 6.14 -9.99
N SER A 116 5.23 6.88 -11.11
CA SER A 116 4.71 8.26 -11.09
C SER A 116 3.27 8.35 -10.56
N MET A 117 2.44 7.34 -10.85
CA MET A 117 1.07 7.25 -10.36
C MET A 117 1.05 6.95 -8.86
N GLY A 118 1.90 6.03 -8.40
CA GLY A 118 2.08 5.74 -6.96
C GLY A 118 2.56 6.95 -6.17
N LEU A 119 3.56 7.68 -6.68
CA LEU A 119 4.04 8.93 -6.06
C LEU A 119 2.95 10.01 -6.06
N GLY A 120 2.23 10.19 -7.17
CA GLY A 120 1.12 11.12 -7.28
C GLY A 120 -0.01 10.81 -6.30
N SER A 121 -0.35 9.52 -6.13
CA SER A 121 -1.29 9.04 -5.11
C SER A 121 -0.80 9.37 -3.71
N GLY A 122 0.46 9.04 -3.37
CA GLY A 122 1.03 9.32 -2.05
C GLY A 122 1.02 10.82 -1.70
N ILE A 123 1.45 11.67 -2.64
CA ILE A 123 1.40 13.13 -2.48
C ILE A 123 -0.05 13.60 -2.29
N ARG A 124 -0.99 13.10 -3.09
CA ARG A 124 -2.42 13.46 -3.00
C ARG A 124 -3.00 13.08 -1.63
N ILE A 125 -2.71 11.88 -1.13
CA ILE A 125 -3.15 11.42 0.19
C ILE A 125 -2.64 12.36 1.28
N ILE A 126 -1.35 12.71 1.24
CA ILE A 126 -0.75 13.63 2.21
C ILE A 126 -1.41 15.01 2.15
N LEU A 127 -1.52 15.60 0.96
CA LEU A 127 -2.09 16.94 0.78
C LEU A 127 -3.56 17.01 1.21
N VAL A 128 -4.37 16.03 0.83
CA VAL A 128 -5.80 16.00 1.19
C VAL A 128 -5.99 15.80 2.68
N ASN A 129 -5.26 14.88 3.31
CA ASN A 129 -5.35 14.68 4.77
C ASN A 129 -4.83 15.89 5.54
N LEU A 130 -3.80 16.57 5.04
CA LEU A 130 -3.29 17.80 5.65
C LEU A 130 -4.32 18.93 5.55
N ALA A 131 -4.94 19.11 4.38
CA ALA A 131 -5.99 20.11 4.18
C ALA A 131 -7.23 19.85 5.04
N LEU A 132 -7.59 18.59 5.27
CA LEU A 132 -8.73 18.19 6.11
C LEU A 132 -8.38 18.06 7.59
N SER A 133 -7.11 18.19 7.96
CA SER A 133 -6.67 18.10 9.36
C SER A 133 -7.41 19.04 10.31
N PRO A 134 -7.78 20.30 9.96
CA PRO A 134 -8.56 21.14 10.86
C PRO A 134 -9.95 20.55 11.16
N ILE A 135 -10.60 19.96 10.15
CA ILE A 135 -11.90 19.30 10.29
C ILE A 135 -11.75 18.03 11.15
N TYR A 136 -10.69 17.26 10.93
CA TYR A 136 -10.40 16.06 11.74
C TYR A 136 -10.20 16.42 13.21
N ILE A 137 -9.51 17.52 13.51
CA ILE A 137 -9.31 18.02 14.87
C ILE A 137 -10.64 18.49 15.48
N MET A 138 -11.45 19.24 14.74
CA MET A 138 -12.76 19.68 15.22
C MET A 138 -13.69 18.50 15.55
N LEU A 139 -13.66 17.44 14.73
CA LEU A 139 -14.46 16.25 14.93
C LEU A 139 -13.97 15.36 16.08
N LEU A 140 -12.77 15.58 16.64
CA LEU A 140 -12.29 14.79 17.79
C LEU A 140 -13.21 14.93 18.99
N VAL A 141 -13.85 16.10 19.14
CA VAL A 141 -14.82 16.39 20.21
C VAL A 141 -16.00 15.39 20.18
N THR A 142 -16.34 14.87 19.00
CA THR A 142 -17.43 13.90 18.85
C THR A 142 -17.04 12.46 19.17
N GLY A 143 -15.74 12.17 19.38
CA GLY A 143 -15.18 10.84 19.65
C GLY A 143 -15.14 9.89 18.44
N VAL A 144 -16.16 9.90 17.59
CA VAL A 144 -16.27 9.01 16.41
C VAL A 144 -16.17 9.74 15.07
N GLY A 145 -16.46 11.05 15.04
CA GLY A 145 -16.53 11.83 13.81
C GLY A 145 -15.21 11.88 13.05
N THR A 146 -14.07 11.99 13.75
CA THR A 146 -12.74 11.97 13.12
C THR A 146 -12.49 10.64 12.41
N ALA A 147 -12.83 9.52 13.04
CA ALA A 147 -12.65 8.20 12.43
C ALA A 147 -13.54 8.06 11.18
N ILE A 148 -14.82 8.42 11.26
CA ILE A 148 -15.74 8.37 10.12
C ILE A 148 -15.23 9.25 8.97
N ALA A 149 -14.88 10.51 9.26
CA ALA A 149 -14.39 11.44 8.24
C ALA A 149 -13.09 10.94 7.59
N PHE A 150 -12.16 10.41 8.40
CA PHE A 150 -10.91 9.83 7.90
C PHE A 150 -11.18 8.63 6.98
N PHE A 151 -12.05 7.70 7.38
CA PHE A 151 -12.39 6.54 6.56
C PHE A 151 -13.09 6.93 5.26
N VAL A 152 -14.03 7.88 5.30
CA VAL A 152 -14.74 8.36 4.10
C VAL A 152 -13.75 8.96 3.11
N VAL A 153 -12.87 9.85 3.57
CA VAL A 153 -11.89 10.53 2.72
C VAL A 153 -10.89 9.52 2.12
N ASN A 154 -10.34 8.63 2.93
CA ASN A 154 -9.37 7.65 2.45
C ASN A 154 -10.02 6.61 1.51
N SER A 155 -11.28 6.23 1.74
CA SER A 155 -12.02 5.36 0.83
C SER A 155 -12.29 6.04 -0.51
N TRP A 156 -12.62 7.34 -0.51
CA TRP A 156 -12.79 8.12 -1.72
C TRP A 156 -11.49 8.26 -2.51
N LEU A 157 -10.37 8.56 -1.84
CA LEU A 157 -9.04 8.63 -2.46
C LEU A 157 -8.64 7.28 -3.06
N LEU A 158 -8.86 6.18 -2.33
CA LEU A 158 -8.60 4.84 -2.83
C LEU A 158 -9.41 4.51 -4.08
N GLY A 159 -10.72 4.83 -4.07
CA GLY A 159 -11.59 4.61 -5.23
C GLY A 159 -11.13 5.41 -6.46
N ARG A 160 -10.65 6.63 -6.24
CA ARG A 160 -10.04 7.45 -7.30
C ARG A 160 -8.75 6.81 -7.84
N ASP A 161 -7.85 6.39 -6.96
CA ASP A 161 -6.56 5.82 -7.37
C ASP A 161 -6.76 4.52 -8.17
N LEU A 162 -7.70 3.66 -7.75
CA LEU A 162 -8.10 2.46 -8.50
C LEU A 162 -8.67 2.82 -9.89
N GLY A 163 -9.44 3.91 -9.99
CA GLY A 163 -9.93 4.43 -11.27
C GLY A 163 -8.81 4.92 -12.18
N ASP A 164 -7.84 5.65 -11.63
CA ASP A 164 -6.68 6.15 -12.36
C ASP A 164 -5.83 4.98 -12.93
N MET A 165 -5.75 3.85 -12.20
CA MET A 165 -5.08 2.62 -12.67
C MET A 165 -5.76 2.00 -13.90
N VAL A 166 -7.08 1.90 -13.90
CA VAL A 166 -7.82 1.38 -15.07
C VAL A 166 -7.73 2.38 -16.23
N ALA A 167 -7.89 3.68 -15.94
CA ALA A 167 -7.81 4.72 -16.96
C ALA A 167 -6.44 4.73 -17.68
N ALA A 168 -5.36 4.47 -16.95
CA ALA A 168 -4.00 4.41 -17.52
C ALA A 168 -3.81 3.33 -18.60
N ARG A 169 -4.65 2.29 -18.61
CA ARG A 169 -4.63 1.20 -19.62
C ARG A 169 -5.42 1.53 -20.88
N HIS A 170 -6.41 2.45 -20.79
CA HIS A 170 -7.39 2.70 -21.86
C HIS A 170 -7.38 4.12 -22.43
N MET A 171 -6.83 5.12 -21.72
CA MET A 171 -6.79 6.51 -22.16
C MET A 171 -5.41 6.89 -22.70
N LYS A 172 -5.37 7.67 -23.79
CA LYS A 172 -4.12 8.26 -24.29
C LYS A 172 -3.58 9.26 -23.27
N TYR A 173 -2.31 9.13 -22.92
CA TYR A 173 -1.59 10.08 -22.07
C TYR A 173 -1.71 11.49 -22.68
N ARG A 174 -2.18 12.45 -21.87
CA ARG A 174 -2.03 13.88 -22.14
C ARG A 174 -0.80 14.39 -21.42
#